data_AF-A0A0V0GJ29-F1
#
_entry.id   AF-A0A0V0GJ29-F1
#
_cell.length_a   1.000
_cell.length_b   1.000
_cell.length_c   1.000
_cell.angle_alpha   90.00
_cell.angle_beta   90.00
_cell.angle_gamma   90.00
#
_symmetry.space_group_name_H-M   'P 1'
#
loop_
_entity.id
_entity.type
_entity.pdbx_description
1 polymer ?
#
loop_
_entity_poly.entity_id
_entity_poly.type
_entity_poly.pdbx_seq_one_letter_code
_entity_poly.pdbx_strand_id
1 'polypeptide(L)'
;MEGFNEFLDRYDRVDTYTKGFTFCEEVKERLGSPADYQTFLKCLSDYSGEIITREQLQSLVAQTLGKHPCLMEHFNVFIDRYERAVGFLVGVMTKWNESKLVKEEEKKCKTEAPSTY
;
A
#
# COMPACT_ATOMS: atom_id res chain seq x y z
N MET A 1 39.00 -1.75 3.92
CA MET A 1 37.98 -0.98 3.17
C MET A 1 36.64 -1.71 3.32
N GLU A 2 36.18 -1.88 4.57
CA GLU A 2 35.01 -2.75 4.88
C GLU A 2 33.85 -1.95 5.48
N GLY A 3 34.11 -0.80 6.12
CA GLY A 3 33.06 0.05 6.69
C GLY A 3 32.18 0.79 5.68
N PHE A 4 32.65 1.01 4.45
CA PHE A 4 31.84 1.68 3.41
C PHE A 4 30.69 0.80 2.90
N ASN A 5 30.89 -0.52 2.81
CA ASN A 5 29.84 -1.44 2.38
C ASN A 5 28.75 -1.62 3.46
N GLU A 6 29.13 -1.64 4.75
CA GLU A 6 28.13 -1.67 5.85
C GLU A 6 27.32 -0.36 5.91
N PHE A 7 27.98 0.78 5.66
CA PHE A 7 27.30 2.07 5.62
C PHE A 7 26.33 2.16 4.43
N LEU A 8 26.72 1.63 3.27
CA LEU A 8 25.87 1.54 2.09
C LEU A 8 24.70 0.57 2.30
N ASP A 9 24.88 -0.57 2.98
CA ASP A 9 23.78 -1.48 3.34
C ASP A 9 22.75 -0.81 4.27
N ARG A 10 23.25 -0.09 5.29
CA ARG A 10 22.40 0.67 6.21
C ARG A 10 21.68 1.82 5.49
N TYR A 11 22.35 2.50 4.55
CA TYR A 11 21.76 3.56 3.74
C TYR A 11 20.72 3.01 2.75
N ASP A 12 20.99 1.89 2.08
CA ASP A 12 20.08 1.24 1.13
C ASP A 12 18.80 0.78 1.84
N ARG A 13 18.91 0.24 3.07
CA ARG A 13 17.74 -0.08 3.90
C ARG A 13 16.88 1.14 4.25
N VAL A 14 17.51 2.26 4.58
CA VAL A 14 16.80 3.51 4.92
C VAL A 14 16.19 4.16 3.66
N ASP A 15 16.92 4.15 2.55
CA ASP A 15 16.46 4.61 1.23
C ASP A 15 15.27 3.78 0.75
N THR A 16 15.35 2.47 0.89
CA THR A 16 14.28 1.52 0.60
C THR A 16 13.02 1.81 1.41
N TYR A 17 13.16 2.05 2.72
CA TYR A 17 12.03 2.40 3.57
C TYR A 17 11.37 3.71 3.12
N THR A 18 12.20 4.73 2.85
CA THR A 18 11.74 6.05 2.43
C THR A 18 11.03 5.97 1.06
N LYS A 19 11.61 5.26 0.10
CA LYS A 19 11.02 5.09 -1.24
C LYS A 19 9.76 4.25 -1.23
N GLY A 20 9.70 3.20 -0.41
CA GLY A 20 8.47 2.44 -0.20
C GLY A 20 7.37 3.23 0.46
N PHE A 21 7.72 4.07 1.42
CA PHE A 21 6.78 4.99 2.04
C PHE A 21 6.23 6.00 1.03
N THR A 22 7.11 6.68 0.28
CA THR A 22 6.72 7.64 -0.75
C THR A 22 5.83 7.01 -1.80
N PHE A 23 6.16 5.79 -2.26
CA PHE A 23 5.34 5.08 -3.24
C PHE A 23 3.92 4.81 -2.71
N CYS A 24 3.78 4.39 -1.45
CA CYS A 24 2.46 4.18 -0.86
C CYS A 24 1.68 5.48 -0.66
N GLU A 25 2.34 6.59 -0.33
CA GLU A 25 1.70 7.92 -0.30
C GLU A 25 1.25 8.37 -1.70
N GLU A 26 2.06 8.15 -2.74
CA GLU A 26 1.67 8.44 -4.14
C GLU A 26 0.45 7.61 -4.55
N VAL A 27 0.44 6.29 -4.27
CA VAL A 27 -0.71 5.42 -4.56
C VAL A 27 -1.94 5.90 -3.81
N LYS A 28 -1.80 6.27 -2.53
CA LYS A 28 -2.88 6.79 -1.70
C LYS A 28 -3.44 8.11 -2.24
N GLU A 29 -2.58 9.04 -2.65
CA GLU A 29 -2.99 10.32 -3.24
C GLU A 29 -3.71 10.12 -4.57
N ARG A 30 -3.22 9.20 -5.40
CA ARG A 30 -3.80 8.86 -6.71
C ARG A 30 -5.15 8.18 -6.61
N LEU A 31 -5.29 7.26 -5.67
CA LEU A 31 -6.56 6.57 -5.44
C LEU A 31 -7.58 7.51 -4.81
N GLY A 32 -7.18 8.37 -3.87
CA GLY A 32 -8.05 9.33 -3.16
C GLY A 32 -9.18 8.67 -2.35
N SER A 33 -9.29 7.35 -2.41
CA SER A 33 -10.34 6.52 -1.84
C SER A 33 -9.72 5.56 -0.82
N PRO A 34 -10.16 5.60 0.44
CA PRO A 34 -9.64 4.71 1.47
C PRO A 34 -9.94 3.24 1.16
N ALA A 35 -11.05 2.94 0.48
CA ALA A 35 -11.41 1.57 0.11
C ALA A 35 -10.44 0.98 -0.93
N ASP A 36 -10.05 1.78 -1.92
CA ASP A 36 -9.10 1.36 -2.95
C ASP A 36 -7.70 1.21 -2.36
N TYR A 37 -7.29 2.11 -1.46
CA TYR A 37 -6.02 2.01 -0.75
C TYR A 37 -5.95 0.76 0.16
N GLN A 38 -7.05 0.42 0.85
CA GLN A 38 -7.15 -0.82 1.62
C GLN A 38 -7.01 -2.07 0.73
N THR A 39 -7.64 -2.06 -0.44
CA THR A 39 -7.53 -3.15 -1.42
C THR A 39 -6.10 -3.32 -1.90
N PHE A 40 -5.41 -2.21 -2.19
CA PHE A 40 -3.99 -2.20 -2.56
C PHE A 40 -3.10 -2.80 -1.46
N LEU A 41 -3.27 -2.38 -0.21
CA LEU A 41 -2.49 -2.91 0.91
C LEU A 41 -2.76 -4.39 1.19
N LYS A 42 -4.01 -4.82 1.01
CA LYS A 42 -4.37 -6.24 1.10
C LYS A 42 -3.61 -7.06 0.05
N CYS A 43 -3.59 -6.60 -1.20
CA CYS A 43 -2.86 -7.29 -2.27
C CYS A 43 -1.35 -7.34 -1.98
N LEU A 44 -0.76 -6.25 -1.48
CA LEU A 44 0.65 -6.25 -1.04
C LEU A 44 0.89 -7.23 0.12
N SER A 45 -0.06 -7.38 1.03
CA SER A 45 0.02 -8.31 2.16
C SER A 45 -0.05 -9.75 1.69
N ASP A 46 -0.98 -10.05 0.79
CA ASP A 46 -1.10 -11.35 0.16
C ASP A 46 0.16 -11.69 -0.65
N TYR A 47 0.77 -10.70 -1.32
CA TYR A 47 2.05 -10.89 -2.02
C TYR A 47 3.22 -11.14 -1.06
N SER A 48 3.30 -10.39 0.05
CA SER A 48 4.32 -10.60 1.08
C SER A 48 4.21 -11.98 1.74
N GLY A 49 3.00 -12.54 1.81
CA GLY A 49 2.76 -13.90 2.30
C GLY A 49 2.93 -14.96 1.22
N GLU A 50 3.40 -14.59 0.02
CA GLU A 50 3.50 -15.46 -1.16
C GLU A 50 2.16 -16.12 -1.56
N ILE A 51 1.02 -15.53 -1.14
CA ILE A 51 -0.33 -16.00 -1.44
C ILE A 51 -0.69 -15.73 -2.91
N ILE A 52 -0.25 -14.58 -3.42
CA ILE A 52 -0.44 -14.20 -4.82
C ILE A 52 0.91 -13.97 -5.50
N THR A 53 0.97 -14.22 -6.82
CA THR A 53 2.17 -14.00 -7.63
C THR A 53 2.28 -12.54 -8.08
N ARG A 54 3.47 -12.14 -8.54
CA ARG A 54 3.72 -10.79 -9.08
C ARG A 54 2.70 -10.40 -10.14
N GLU A 55 2.35 -11.32 -11.04
CA GLU A 55 1.38 -11.10 -12.11
C GLU A 55 -0.03 -10.84 -11.57
N GLN A 56 -0.44 -11.58 -10.54
CA GLN A 56 -1.74 -11.38 -9.88
C GLN A 56 -1.78 -10.05 -9.14
N LEU A 57 -0.72 -9.72 -8.41
CA LEU A 57 -0.58 -8.42 -7.76
C LEU A 57 -0.66 -7.27 -8.78
N GLN A 58 0.06 -7.37 -9.90
CA GLN A 58 0.00 -6.41 -11.00
C GLN A 58 -1.42 -6.26 -11.56
N SER A 59 -2.13 -7.37 -11.79
CA SER A 59 -3.50 -7.34 -12.29
C SER A 59 -4.48 -6.69 -11.30
N LEU A 60 -4.34 -6.98 -10.00
CA LEU A 60 -5.17 -6.39 -8.95
C LEU A 60 -4.90 -4.89 -8.82
N VAL A 61 -3.63 -4.50 -8.74
CA VAL A 61 -3.23 -3.09 -8.68
C VAL A 61 -3.63 -2.35 -9.95
N ALA A 62 -3.58 -2.99 -11.11
CA ALA A 62 -4.11 -2.43 -12.36
C ALA A 62 -5.62 -2.24 -12.33
N GLN A 63 -6.37 -3.16 -11.72
CA GLN A 63 -7.82 -2.99 -11.55
C GLN A 63 -8.14 -1.83 -10.60
N THR A 64 -7.38 -1.69 -9.51
CA THR A 64 -7.53 -0.59 -8.54
C THR A 64 -7.08 0.76 -9.12
N LEU A 65 -5.99 0.79 -9.90
CA LEU A 65 -5.42 1.97 -10.55
C LEU A 65 -5.89 2.15 -12.00
N GLY A 66 -6.95 1.46 -12.44
CA GLY A 66 -7.31 1.17 -13.85
C GLY A 66 -7.46 2.32 -14.86
N LYS A 67 -7.14 3.55 -14.47
CA LYS A 67 -7.05 4.74 -15.31
C LYS A 67 -5.62 5.29 -15.49
N HIS A 68 -4.62 4.71 -14.82
CA HIS A 68 -3.28 5.28 -14.72
C HIS A 68 -2.16 4.26 -15.05
N PRO A 69 -1.92 3.98 -16.34
CA PRO A 69 -0.84 3.08 -16.76
C PRO A 69 0.56 3.57 -16.32
N CYS A 70 0.75 4.88 -16.14
CA CYS A 70 2.03 5.44 -15.68
C CYS A 70 2.39 5.00 -14.24
N LEU A 71 1.40 4.76 -13.38
CA LEU A 71 1.64 4.29 -12.01
C LEU A 71 2.00 2.80 -11.98
N MET A 72 1.52 2.05 -12.97
CA MET A 72 1.77 0.62 -13.09
C MET A 72 3.24 0.32 -13.44
N GLU A 73 3.88 1.18 -14.24
CA GLU A 73 5.32 1.09 -14.52
C GLU A 73 6.16 1.34 -13.25
N HIS A 74 5.85 2.40 -12.50
CA HIS A 74 6.49 2.66 -11.22
C HIS A 74 6.30 1.52 -10.22
N PHE A 75 5.10 0.94 -10.19
CA PHE A 75 4.80 -0.21 -9.34
C PHE A 75 5.66 -1.44 -9.69
N ASN A 76 5.85 -1.72 -10.98
CA ASN A 76 6.67 -2.86 -11.42
C ASN A 76 8.12 -2.71 -10.99
N VAL A 77 8.70 -1.51 -11.16
CA VAL A 77 10.06 -1.21 -10.70
C VAL A 77 10.14 -1.29 -9.18
N PHE A 78 9.09 -0.87 -8.48
CA PHE A 78 9.00 -0.93 -7.03
C PHE A 78 9.04 -2.38 -6.53
N ILE A 79 8.16 -3.25 -7.04
CA ILE A 79 8.17 -4.66 -6.66
C ILE A 79 9.48 -5.35 -7.02
N ASP A 80 10.07 -5.03 -8.17
CA ASP A 80 11.34 -5.65 -8.60
C ASP A 80 12.52 -5.29 -7.69
N ARG A 81 12.63 -4.02 -7.30
CA ARG A 81 13.72 -3.54 -6.43
C ARG A 81 13.49 -3.86 -4.96
N TYR A 82 12.24 -3.83 -4.53
CA TYR A 82 11.89 -3.86 -3.11
C TYR A 82 11.20 -5.13 -2.69
N GLU A 83 11.08 -6.17 -3.52
CA GLU A 83 10.44 -7.46 -3.16
C GLU A 83 10.80 -7.95 -1.75
N ARG A 84 12.09 -7.91 -1.40
CA ARG A 84 12.61 -8.28 -0.07
C ARG A 84 12.19 -7.33 1.06
N ALA A 85 11.99 -6.06 0.75
CA ALA A 85 11.60 -5.02 1.69
C ALA A 85 10.09 -4.78 1.72
N VAL A 86 9.34 -5.20 0.70
CA VAL A 86 7.89 -5.12 0.60
C VAL A 86 7.28 -5.83 1.79
N GLY A 87 7.77 -7.02 2.16
CA GLY A 87 7.24 -7.72 3.33
C GLY A 87 7.46 -6.98 4.65
N PHE A 88 8.59 -6.28 4.78
CA PHE A 88 8.83 -5.42 5.94
C PHE A 88 7.95 -4.17 5.94
N LEU A 89 7.84 -3.49 4.79
CA LEU A 89 7.01 -2.30 4.59
C LEU A 89 5.53 -2.59 4.85
N VAL A 90 5.03 -3.69 4.29
CA VAL A 90 3.67 -4.19 4.52
C VAL A 90 3.42 -4.38 6.00
N GLY A 91 4.31 -5.08 6.72
CA GLY A 91 4.16 -5.28 8.16
C GLY A 91 4.07 -3.98 8.96
N VAL A 92 4.75 -2.93 8.52
CA VAL A 92 4.65 -1.59 9.12
C VAL A 92 3.35 -0.89 8.73
N MET A 93 2.95 -0.96 7.45
CA MET A 93 1.78 -0.26 6.91
C MET A 93 0.44 -0.88 7.34
N THR A 94 0.36 -2.20 7.47
CA THR A 94 -0.84 -2.89 7.97
C THR A 94 -1.07 -2.55 9.44
N LYS A 95 -0.01 -2.60 10.25
CA LYS A 95 -0.04 -2.18 11.66
C LYS A 95 -0.50 -0.73 11.84
N TRP A 96 -0.17 0.16 10.89
CA TRP A 96 -0.59 1.56 10.94
C TRP A 96 -2.03 1.80 10.50
N ASN A 97 -2.59 0.91 9.66
CA ASN A 97 -4.01 0.97 9.29
C ASN A 97 -4.92 0.45 10.40
N GLU A 98 -4.53 -0.61 11.12
CA GLU A 98 -5.30 -1.12 12.26
C GLU A 98 -5.47 -0.07 13.36
N SER A 99 -4.44 0.75 13.58
CA SER A 99 -4.50 1.82 14.58
C SER A 99 -5.27 3.07 14.12
N LYS A 100 -5.62 3.18 12.83
CA LYS A 100 -6.50 4.24 12.29
C LYS A 100 -7.96 3.82 12.08
N LEU A 101 -8.24 2.52 11.94
CA LEU A 101 -9.59 1.99 11.74
C LEU A 101 -10.49 2.05 12.99
N VAL A 102 -9.95 2.38 14.16
CA VAL A 102 -10.73 2.51 15.41
C VAL A 102 -11.42 3.88 15.56
N LYS A 103 -11.38 4.78 14.56
CA LYS A 103 -12.00 6.13 14.67
C LYS A 103 -13.03 6.52 13.62
N GLU A 104 -13.49 5.62 12.76
CA GLU A 104 -14.56 5.94 11.79
C GLU A 104 -15.67 4.89 11.74
N GLU A 105 -16.09 4.38 12.90
CA GLU A 105 -17.41 3.78 13.08
C GLU A 105 -18.26 4.66 14.02
N GLU A 106 -18.68 5.83 13.54
CA GLU A 106 -19.96 6.41 13.98
C GLU A 106 -20.45 7.46 12.96
N LYS A 107 -20.98 7.02 11.81
CA LYS A 107 -21.90 7.84 10.98
C LYS A 107 -22.54 7.04 9.84
N LYS A 108 -23.34 6.03 10.21
CA LYS A 108 -24.34 5.39 9.34
C LYS A 108 -25.31 4.67 10.27
N CYS A 109 -26.62 4.90 10.37
CA CYS A 109 -27.66 5.45 9.52
C CYS A 109 -28.81 5.90 10.46
N LYS A 110 -29.55 6.98 10.14
CA LYS A 110 -31.03 7.01 10.12
C LYS A 110 -31.49 8.19 9.25
N THR A 111 -31.71 7.94 7.96
CA THR A 111 -32.66 8.74 7.18
C THR A 111 -33.83 7.83 6.89
N GLU A 112 -34.89 7.98 7.68
CA GLU A 112 -36.24 7.53 7.34
C GLU A 112 -37.21 8.56 7.94
N ALA A 113 -37.63 9.53 7.13
CA ALA A 113 -38.92 10.20 7.35
C ALA A 113 -40.00 9.30 6.74
N PRO A 114 -41.20 9.19 7.36
CA PRO A 114 -42.25 10.10 6.92
C PRO A 114 -43.21 10.58 8.03
N SER A 115 -43.76 11.77 7.76
CA SER A 115 -45.10 12.29 8.08
C SER A 115 -46.03 11.47 8.99
N THR A 116 -46.60 12.12 10.00
CA THR A 116 -48.04 12.13 10.45
C THR A 116 -48.05 12.56 11.93
N TYR A 117 -48.87 13.49 12.41
CA TYR A 117 -50.08 14.17 11.95
C TYR A 117 -50.11 15.55 12.63
#